data_AF-A0A2R6NTD6-F1
#
_entry.id   AF-A0A2R6NTD6-F1
#
_cell.length_a   1.000
_cell.length_b   1.000
_cell.length_c   1.000
_cell.angle_alpha   90.00
_cell.angle_beta   90.00
_cell.angle_gamma   90.00
#
_symmetry.space_group_name_H-M   'P 1'
#
loop_
_entity.id
_entity.type
_entity.pdbx_description
1 polymer ?
#
loop_
_entity_poly.entity_id
_entity_poly.type
_entity_poly.pdbx_seq_one_letter_code
_entity_poly.pdbx_strand_id
1 'polypeptide(L)'
;MAIGWGNLNGAITSNVYRAQDKPWYRLGHGIVLAYIAIGWLCSLSFFLLLRKENARRDAGQRDEVLEGVDNPNANDKNGHFKDVQEAGLEKGDQWSGFRYTL
;
A
#
# COMPACT_ATOMS: atom_id res chain seq x y z
N MET A 1 31.26 5.55 2.72
CA MET A 1 30.21 5.32 3.73
C MET A 1 28.88 5.73 3.11
N ALA A 2 28.01 4.77 2.79
CA ALA A 2 26.73 5.04 2.10
C ALA A 2 25.59 5.10 3.12
N ILE A 3 24.81 6.19 3.10
CA ILE A 3 23.60 6.29 3.91
C ILE A 3 22.48 5.64 3.09
N GLY A 4 22.07 4.44 3.49
CA GLY A 4 20.88 3.77 2.95
C GLY A 4 19.59 4.26 3.60
N TRP A 5 18.45 4.01 2.96
CA TRP A 5 17.13 4.45 3.44
C TRP A 5 16.81 4.01 4.87
N GLY A 6 17.25 2.80 5.26
CA GLY A 6 17.07 2.26 6.61
C GLY A 6 17.86 3.00 7.71
N ASN A 7 18.97 3.66 7.36
CA ASN A 7 19.81 4.39 8.32
C ASN A 7 19.60 5.91 8.29
N LEU A 8 18.85 6.41 7.30
CA LEU A 8 18.56 7.83 7.13
C LEU A 8 17.78 8.41 8.32
N ASN A 9 16.84 7.64 8.88
CA ASN A 9 16.07 8.06 10.05
C ASN A 9 16.98 8.28 11.28
N GLY A 10 17.96 7.40 11.50
CA GLY A 10 18.95 7.55 12.58
C GLY A 10 19.83 8.79 12.44
N ALA A 11 20.22 9.14 11.20
CA ALA A 11 21.01 10.35 10.94
C ALA A 11 20.20 11.65 11.16
N ILE A 12 18.91 11.66 10.82
CA ILE A 12 18.01 12.81 10.98
C ILE A 12 17.65 13.01 12.46
N THR A 13 17.23 11.95 13.15
CA THR A 13 16.82 12.01 14.57
C THR A 13 17.96 12.42 15.49
N SER A 14 19.20 12.01 15.20
CA SER A 14 20.38 12.38 15.99
C SER A 14 20.73 13.88 15.92
N ASN A 15 20.32 14.59 14.86
CA ASN A 15 20.63 16.00 14.64
C ASN A 15 19.43 16.94 14.73
N VAL A 16 18.25 16.40 15.07
CA VAL A 16 16.97 17.11 15.07
C VAL A 16 16.88 18.13 16.22
N TYR A 17 17.52 17.85 17.36
CA TYR A 17 17.60 18.77 18.50
C TYR A 17 18.98 19.46 18.55
N ARG A 18 19.09 20.61 17.90
CA ARG A 18 20.33 21.39 17.91
C ARG A 18 20.43 22.28 19.16
N ALA A 19 21.62 22.34 19.75
CA ALA A 19 21.89 23.16 20.93
C ALA A 19 21.63 24.67 20.71
N GLN A 20 21.73 25.13 19.47
CA GLN A 20 21.46 26.53 19.07
C GLN A 20 19.98 26.93 19.23
N ASP A 21 19.06 25.95 19.22
CA ASP A 21 17.61 26.20 19.29
C ASP A 21 17.07 26.13 20.74
N LYS A 22 17.97 26.12 21.74
CA LYS A 22 17.61 26.16 23.15
C LYS A 22 16.84 27.45 23.50
N PRO A 23 15.89 27.40 24.46
CA PRO A 23 15.41 26.23 25.20
C PRO A 23 14.22 25.51 24.53
N TRP A 24 13.63 26.10 23.47
CA TRP A 24 12.32 25.67 22.96
C TRP A 24 12.40 24.62 21.84
N TYR A 25 13.54 24.48 21.16
CA TYR A 25 13.80 23.49 20.09
C TYR A 25 12.66 23.37 19.06
N ARG A 26 12.21 24.50 18.51
CA ARG A 26 11.04 24.57 17.62
C ARG A 26 11.22 23.71 16.36
N LEU A 27 12.43 23.70 15.78
CA LEU A 27 12.74 22.88 14.61
C LEU A 27 12.63 21.38 14.92
N GLY A 28 13.14 20.94 16.08
CA GLY A 28 13.12 19.54 16.45
C GLY A 28 11.69 19.01 16.62
N HIS A 29 10.86 19.75 17.34
CA HIS A 29 9.43 19.43 17.48
C HIS A 29 8.69 19.45 16.13
N GLY A 30 8.98 20.43 15.27
CA GLY A 30 8.39 20.51 13.94
C GLY A 30 8.69 19.28 13.07
N ILE A 31 9.92 18.79 13.09
CA ILE A 31 10.32 17.59 12.33
C ILE A 31 9.63 16.33 12.87
N VAL A 32 9.52 16.19 14.19
CA VAL A 32 8.79 15.06 14.82
C VAL A 32 7.32 15.08 14.44
N LEU A 33 6.66 16.24 14.53
CA LEU A 33 5.25 16.39 14.13
C LEU A 33 5.05 16.10 12.64
N ALA A 34 5.98 16.55 11.77
CA ALA A 34 5.94 16.22 10.35
C ALA A 34 6.06 14.71 10.11
N TYR A 35 6.94 14.01 10.82
CA TYR A 35 7.08 12.55 10.74
C TYR A 35 5.79 11.82 11.13
N ILE A 36 5.17 12.24 12.24
CA ILE A 36 3.90 11.67 12.70
C ILE A 36 2.80 11.93 11.65
N ALA A 37 2.72 13.16 11.12
CA ALA A 37 1.73 13.52 10.12
C ALA A 37 1.90 12.69 8.83
N ILE A 38 3.14 12.52 8.34
CA ILE A 38 3.42 11.70 7.16
C ILE A 38 3.05 10.24 7.42
N GLY A 39 3.46 9.67 8.57
CA GLY A 39 3.10 8.30 8.93
C GLY A 39 1.59 8.08 8.98
N TRP A 40 0.86 9.03 9.55
CA TRP A 40 -0.59 8.99 9.61
C TRP A 40 -1.24 9.11 8.23
N LEU A 41 -0.76 10.02 7.37
CA LEU A 41 -1.23 10.16 5.99
C LEU A 41 -0.94 8.92 5.15
N CYS A 42 0.23 8.30 5.30
CA CYS A 42 0.57 7.04 4.65
C CYS A 42 -0.37 5.93 5.11
N SER A 43 -0.59 5.76 6.42
CA SER A 43 -1.52 4.74 6.93
C SER A 43 -2.95 4.96 6.42
N LEU A 44 -3.44 6.20 6.46
CA LEU A 44 -4.77 6.55 5.96
C LEU A 44 -4.91 6.29 4.45
N SER A 45 -3.92 6.67 3.66
CA SER A 45 -3.92 6.43 2.21
C SER A 45 -3.88 4.93 1.89
N PHE A 46 -3.05 4.14 2.58
CA PHE A 46 -3.06 2.68 2.46
C PHE A 46 -4.43 2.09 2.76
N PHE A 47 -5.07 2.49 3.85
CA PHE A 47 -6.41 2.03 4.22
C PHE A 47 -7.44 2.34 3.13
N LEU A 48 -7.46 3.57 2.61
CA LEU A 48 -8.39 3.99 1.55
C LEU A 48 -8.14 3.25 0.24
N LEU A 49 -6.88 3.03 -0.13
CA LEU A 49 -6.50 2.34 -1.37
C LEU A 49 -6.88 0.86 -1.32
N LEU A 50 -6.61 0.17 -0.21
CA LEU A 50 -7.00 -1.23 -0.04
C LEU A 50 -8.52 -1.39 -0.06
N ARG A 51 -9.25 -0.50 0.61
CA ARG A 51 -10.71 -0.46 0.57
C ARG A 51 -11.24 -0.22 -0.85
N LYS A 52 -10.63 0.71 -1.59
CA LYS A 52 -10.99 0.99 -2.98
C LYS A 52 -10.71 -0.21 -3.88
N GLU A 53 -9.59 -0.91 -3.69
CA GLU A 53 -9.27 -2.09 -4.50
C GLU A 53 -10.24 -3.25 -4.22
N ASN A 54 -10.59 -3.49 -2.94
CA ASN A 54 -11.65 -4.45 -2.60
C ASN A 54 -12.98 -4.08 -3.29
N ALA A 55 -13.39 -2.81 -3.26
CA ALA A 55 -14.61 -2.37 -3.94
C ALA A 55 -14.55 -2.52 -5.48
N ARG A 56 -13.37 -2.37 -6.10
CA ARG A 56 -13.19 -2.61 -7.54
C ARG A 56 -13.28 -4.09 -7.90
N ARG A 57 -12.78 -4.96 -7.02
CA ARG A 57 -12.95 -6.42 -7.13
C ARG A 57 -14.42 -6.82 -6.94
N ASP A 58 -15.14 -6.21 -6.00
CA ASP A 58 -16.60 -6.41 -5.82
C ASP A 58 -17.41 -5.99 -7.04
N ALA A 59 -16.98 -4.94 -7.74
CA ALA A 59 -17.61 -4.46 -8.95
C ALA A 59 -17.28 -5.30 -10.21
N GLY A 60 -16.53 -6.40 -10.06
CA GLY A 60 -16.14 -7.29 -11.17
C GLY A 60 -15.08 -6.71 -12.12
N GLN A 61 -14.48 -5.55 -11.81
CA GLN A 61 -13.49 -4.90 -12.71
C GLN A 61 -12.18 -5.69 -12.84
N ARG A 62 -11.95 -6.65 -11.93
CA ARG A 62 -10.77 -7.50 -11.88
C ARG A 62 -11.07 -8.95 -12.29
N ASP A 63 -12.28 -9.22 -12.76
CA ASP A 63 -12.70 -10.57 -13.10
C ASP A 63 -11.94 -11.10 -14.32
N GLU A 64 -11.61 -12.38 -14.23
CA GLU A 64 -10.77 -13.12 -15.16
C GLU A 64 -11.68 -14.00 -15.99
N VAL A 65 -11.25 -14.34 -17.21
CA VAL A 65 -12.03 -15.21 -18.07
C VAL A 65 -11.77 -16.65 -17.66
N LEU A 66 -12.80 -17.31 -17.15
CA LEU A 66 -12.76 -18.71 -16.77
C LEU A 66 -13.42 -19.56 -17.86
N GLU A 67 -12.78 -20.66 -18.27
CA GLU A 67 -13.38 -21.56 -19.26
C GLU A 67 -14.72 -22.13 -18.74
N GLY A 68 -15.78 -21.99 -19.54
CA GLY A 68 -17.12 -22.50 -19.20
C GLY A 68 -17.93 -21.64 -18.23
N VAL A 69 -17.42 -20.48 -17.78
CA VAL A 69 -18.18 -19.50 -16.98
C VAL A 69 -18.46 -18.26 -17.82
N ASP A 70 -19.74 -18.01 -18.11
CA ASP A 70 -20.15 -16.78 -18.77
C ASP A 70 -20.26 -15.65 -17.74
N ASN A 71 -19.19 -14.86 -17.61
CA ASN A 71 -19.17 -13.67 -16.77
C ASN A 71 -19.05 -12.41 -17.65
N PRO A 72 -20.09 -11.56 -17.73
CA PRO A 72 -20.09 -10.36 -18.59
C PRO A 72 -19.07 -9.30 -18.16
N ASN A 73 -18.56 -9.38 -16.92
CA ASN A 73 -17.54 -8.47 -16.40
C ASN A 73 -16.11 -9.01 -16.56
N ALA A 74 -15.94 -10.27 -16.97
CA ALA A 74 -14.64 -10.85 -17.19
C ALA A 74 -13.92 -10.17 -18.35
N ASN A 75 -12.63 -9.88 -18.17
CA ASN A 75 -11.82 -9.20 -19.16
C ASN A 75 -10.59 -10.04 -19.52
N ASP A 76 -10.37 -10.21 -20.82
CA ASP A 76 -9.21 -10.88 -21.42
C ASP A 76 -7.87 -10.35 -20.87
N LYS A 77 -7.80 -9.05 -20.58
CA LYS A 77 -6.64 -8.38 -19.98
C LYS A 77 -6.27 -8.89 -18.60
N ASN A 78 -7.22 -9.49 -17.88
CA ASN A 78 -7.01 -10.05 -16.56
C ASN A 78 -6.58 -11.52 -16.64
N GLY A 79 -6.44 -12.12 -17.82
CA GLY A 79 -5.98 -13.50 -18.01
C GLY A 79 -7.12 -14.49 -18.24
N HIS A 80 -6.74 -15.62 -18.84
CA HIS A 80 -7.60 -16.75 -19.19
C HIS A 80 -7.15 -17.98 -18.43
N PHE A 81 -8.04 -18.57 -17.66
CA PHE A 81 -7.75 -19.74 -16.83
C PHE A 81 -8.82 -20.80 -17.01
N LYS A 82 -8.48 -22.07 -16.84
CA LYS A 82 -9.44 -23.17 -17.01
C LYS A 82 -10.41 -23.23 -15.84
N ASP A 83 -9.90 -22.99 -14.64
CA ASP A 83 -10.69 -22.99 -13.43
C ASP A 83 -10.21 -21.92 -12.43
N VAL A 84 -11.02 -21.75 -11.38
CA VAL A 84 -10.76 -20.78 -10.30
C VAL A 84 -9.50 -21.13 -9.50
N GLN A 85 -9.13 -22.42 -9.43
CA GLN A 85 -7.99 -22.88 -8.65
C GLN A 85 -6.67 -22.56 -9.36
N GLU A 86 -6.61 -22.75 -10.67
CA GLU A 86 -5.51 -22.37 -11.55
C GLU A 86 -5.29 -20.85 -11.51
N ALA A 87 -6.38 -20.06 -11.63
CA ALA A 87 -6.33 -18.61 -11.48
C ALA A 87 -5.76 -18.19 -10.12
N GLY A 88 -6.22 -18.82 -9.03
CA GLY A 88 -5.72 -18.55 -7.68
C GLY A 88 -4.25 -18.91 -7.48
N LEU A 89 -3.80 -20.02 -8.06
CA LEU A 89 -2.41 -20.49 -7.96
C LEU A 89 -1.44 -19.60 -8.75
N GLU A 90 -1.80 -19.20 -9.97
CA GLU A 90 -0.90 -18.40 -10.81
C GLU A 90 -0.85 -16.93 -10.37
N LYS A 91 -1.98 -16.34 -9.98
CA LYS A 91 -2.02 -14.91 -9.64
C LYS A 91 -1.76 -14.58 -8.18
N GLY A 92 -1.98 -15.52 -7.26
CA GLY A 92 -1.83 -15.26 -5.83
C GLY A 92 -2.66 -14.07 -5.34
N ASP A 93 -1.99 -12.99 -4.90
CA ASP A 93 -2.64 -11.78 -4.35
C ASP A 93 -3.33 -10.90 -5.40
N GLN A 94 -3.02 -11.13 -6.69
CA GLN A 94 -3.64 -10.42 -7.81
C GLN A 94 -4.95 -11.07 -8.27
N TRP A 95 -5.29 -12.25 -7.76
CA TRP A 95 -6.50 -12.96 -8.11
C TRP A 95 -7.76 -12.15 -7.71
N SER A 96 -8.78 -12.16 -8.56
CA SER A 96 -10.03 -11.40 -8.33
C SER A 96 -10.71 -11.75 -6.99
N GLY A 97 -10.58 -13.01 -6.55
CA GLY A 97 -11.12 -13.49 -5.27
C GLY A 97 -10.33 -13.05 -4.04
N PHE A 98 -9.12 -12.53 -4.20
CA PHE A 98 -8.28 -12.11 -3.08
C PHE A 98 -8.83 -10.84 -2.40
N ARG A 99 -8.98 -10.90 -1.07
CA ARG A 99 -9.50 -9.79 -0.26
C ARG A 99 -8.47 -9.32 0.75
N TYR A 100 -8.20 -8.01 0.72
CA TYR A 100 -7.39 -7.38 1.75
C TYR A 100 -8.21 -7.25 3.03
N THR A 101 -7.68 -7.71 4.16
CA THR A 101 -8.25 -7.46 5.48
C THR A 101 -7.91 -6.05 5.92
N LEU A 102 -8.91 -5.29 6.33
CA LEU A 102 -8.82 -3.89 6.75
C LEU A 102 -8.92 -3.76 8.27
#